data_AF-A0A7W5HLQ6-F1
#
_entry.id   AF-A0A7W5HLQ6-F1
#
_cell.length_a   1.000
_cell.length_b   1.000
_cell.length_c   1.000
_cell.angle_alpha   90.00
_cell.angle_beta   90.00
_cell.angle_gamma   90.00
#
_symmetry.space_group_name_H-M   'P 1'
#
loop_
_entity.id
_entity.type
_entity.pdbx_description
1 polymer ?
#
loop_
_entity_poly.entity_id
_entity_poly.type
_entity_poly.pdbx_seq_one_letter_code
_entity_poly.pdbx_strand_id
1 'polypeptide(L)' 'MRIITRLIAVSDLGNRDIARRAGIPMQKISDLLSGRLEQLTLDELQTLRRTIDPQLTPP' A
#
# COMPACT_ATOMS: atom_id res chain seq x y z
N MET A 1 -10.11 0.07 -9.15
CA MET A 1 -9.08 0.46 -8.16
C MET A 1 -9.59 0.23 -6.72
N ARG A 2 -9.66 -1.02 -6.23
CA ARG A 2 -10.08 -1.32 -4.84
C ARG A 2 -9.27 -2.44 -4.17
N ILE A 3 -8.23 -2.93 -4.84
CA ILE A 3 -7.47 -4.11 -4.41
C ILE A 3 -6.49 -3.74 -3.30
N ILE A 4 -5.71 -2.65 -3.43
CA ILE A 4 -4.70 -2.28 -2.42
C ILE A 4 -5.35 -1.89 -1.08
N THR A 5 -6.40 -1.06 -1.11
CA THR A 5 -7.14 -0.65 0.10
C THR A 5 -7.74 -1.84 0.85
N ARG A 6 -8.26 -2.81 0.10
CA ARG A 6 -8.83 -4.03 0.66
C ARG A 6 -7.72 -4.98 1.14
N LEU A 7 -6.59 -5.05 0.43
CA LEU A 7 -5.41 -5.77 0.88
C LEU A 7 -4.86 -5.18 2.18
N ILE A 8 -4.84 -3.86 2.36
CA ILE A 8 -4.49 -3.21 3.64
C ILE A 8 -5.46 -3.64 4.74
N ALA A 9 -6.77 -3.63 4.49
CA ALA A 9 -7.78 -4.00 5.48
C ALA A 9 -7.80 -5.50 5.83
N VAL A 10 -7.31 -6.36 4.92
CA VAL A 10 -7.27 -7.83 5.09
C VAL A 10 -5.88 -8.28 5.58
N SER A 11 -4.85 -7.45 5.43
CA SER A 11 -3.53 -7.70 5.97
C SER A 11 -3.51 -7.37 7.47
N ASP A 12 -2.99 -8.30 8.27
CA ASP A 12 -2.74 -8.09 9.71
C ASP A 12 -1.72 -6.97 10.01
N LEU A 13 -1.08 -6.43 8.96
CA LEU A 13 -0.17 -5.29 9.05
C LEU A 13 -0.95 -4.00 9.25
N GLY A 14 -0.76 -3.36 10.41
CA GLY A 14 -1.26 -2.01 10.65
C GLY A 14 -0.70 -1.01 9.64
N ASN A 15 -1.47 0.04 9.32
CA ASN A 15 -1.08 1.10 8.37
C ASN A 15 0.33 1.65 8.61
N ARG A 16 0.77 1.69 9.87
CA ARG A 16 2.09 2.18 10.27
C ARG A 16 3.21 1.22 9.87
N ASP A 17 2.99 -0.08 9.99
CA ASP A 17 3.95 -1.11 9.60
C ASP A 17 4.05 -1.22 8.07
N ILE A 18 2.92 -1.06 7.37
CA ILE A 18 2.90 -0.98 5.90
C ILE A 18 3.69 0.25 5.43
N ALA A 19 3.41 1.44 5.99
CA ALA A 19 4.16 2.67 5.69
C ALA A 19 5.66 2.48 5.91
N ARG A 20 6.03 1.90 7.05
CA ARG A 20 7.42 1.66 7.43
C ARG A 20 8.14 0.68 6.51
N ARG A 21 7.49 -0.43 6.14
CA ARG A 21 8.06 -1.45 5.24
C ARG A 21 8.14 -0.96 3.80
N ALA A 22 7.15 -0.21 3.34
CA ALA A 22 7.14 0.37 2.01
C ALA A 22 8.08 1.59 1.89
N GLY A 23 8.55 2.16 3.01
CA GLY A 23 9.34 3.39 3.02
C GLY A 23 8.53 4.64 2.67
N ILE A 24 7.21 4.58 2.79
CA ILE A 24 6.28 5.62 2.35
C ILE A 24 5.75 6.36 3.59
N PRO A 25 5.61 7.69 3.55
CA PRO A 25 4.99 8.43 4.64
C PRO A 25 3.55 7.99 4.90
N MET A 26 3.18 7.93 6.19
CA MET A 26 1.85 7.52 6.63
C MET A 26 0.73 8.38 6.03
N GLN A 27 1.01 9.66 5.74
CA GLN A 27 0.10 10.57 5.05
C GLN A 27 -0.33 10.03 3.69
N LYS A 28 0.60 9.47 2.90
CA LYS A 28 0.28 8.87 1.59
C LYS A 28 -0.54 7.59 1.71
N ILE A 29 -0.36 6.82 2.79
CA ILE A 29 -1.25 5.69 3.09
C ILE A 29 -2.67 6.21 3.36
N SER A 30 -2.81 7.26 4.17
CA SER A 30 -4.11 7.89 4.42
C SER A 30 -4.73 8.44 3.14
N ASP A 31 -3.96 9.12 2.28
CA ASP A 31 -4.41 9.58 0.96
C ASP A 31 -4.88 8.42 0.09
N LEU A 32 -4.12 7.32 0.04
CA LEU A 32 -4.48 6.09 -0.66
C LEU A 32 -5.79 5.48 -0.12
N LEU A 33 -5.96 5.43 1.20
CA LEU A 33 -7.18 4.95 1.86
C LEU A 33 -8.37 5.87 1.57
N SER A 34 -8.13 7.17 1.46
CA SER A 34 -9.12 8.18 1.04
C SER A 34 -9.37 8.19 -0.49
N GLY A 35 -8.68 7.34 -1.25
CA GLY A 35 -8.85 7.22 -2.71
C GLY A 35 -8.05 8.23 -3.55
N ARG A 36 -7.17 9.02 -2.92
CA ARG A 36 -6.29 10.01 -3.57
C ARG A 36 -5.03 9.35 -4.14
N LEU A 37 -5.22 8.49 -5.14
CA LEU A 37 -4.13 7.80 -5.84
C LEU A 37 -3.20 8.77 -6.60
N GLU A 38 -3.68 9.97 -6.93
CA GLU A 38 -2.91 11.01 -7.61
C GLU A 38 -1.73 11.54 -6.78
N GLN A 39 -1.75 11.31 -5.46
CA GLN A 39 -0.67 11.67 -4.54
C GLN A 39 0.41 10.57 -4.42
N LEU A 40 0.16 9.39 -4.99
CA LEU A 40 1.10 8.26 -5.00
C LEU A 40 1.61 8.01 -6.41
N THR A 41 2.90 7.73 -6.52
CA THR A 41 3.47 7.30 -7.79
C THR A 41 3.16 5.82 -8.05
N LEU A 42 3.28 5.40 -9.31
CA LEU A 42 3.12 4.00 -9.69
C LEU A 42 4.09 3.09 -8.92
N ASP A 43 5.32 3.56 -8.69
CA ASP A 43 6.38 2.86 -7.95
C ASP A 43 6.01 2.66 -6.47
N GLU A 44 5.47 3.70 -5.82
CA GLU A 44 4.96 3.62 -4.46
C GLU A 44 3.80 2.64 -4.33
N LEU A 45 2.87 2.64 -5.31
CA LEU A 45 1.75 1.70 -5.34
C LEU A 45 2.20 0.26 -5.56
N GLN A 46 3.20 0.03 -6.42
CA GLN A 46 3.79 -1.29 -6.61
C GLN A 46 4.52 -1.78 -5.36
N THR A 47 5.28 -0.89 -4.72
CA THR A 47 6.00 -1.18 -3.47
C THR A 47 5.03 -1.53 -2.35
N LEU A 48 3.96 -0.76 -2.19
CA LEU A 48 2.84 -1.07 -1.29
C LEU A 48 2.25 -2.44 -1.58
N ARG A 49 1.94 -2.72 -2.84
CA ARG A 49 1.32 -3.97 -3.23
C ARG A 49 2.23 -5.18 -2.94
N ARG A 50 3.53 -5.09 -3.20
CA ARG A 50 4.51 -6.16 -2.83
C ARG A 50 4.67 -6.29 -1.32
N THR A 51 4.60 -5.18 -0.59
CA THR A 51 4.73 -5.17 0.87
C THR A 51 3.55 -5.88 1.54
N ILE A 52 2.35 -5.66 1.01
CA ILE A 52 1.10 -6.23 1.56
C ILE A 52 0.87 -7.65 1.05
N ASP A 53 1.16 -7.91 -0.22
CA ASP A 53 1.03 -9.21 -0.86
C ASP A 53 2.33 -9.58 -1.60
N PRO A 54 3.28 -10.23 -0.90
CA PRO A 54 4.54 -10.66 -1.50
C PRO A 54 4.36 -11.82 -2.49
N GLN A 55 3.22 -12.53 -2.45
CA GLN A 55 2.92 -13.72 -3.27
C GLN A 55 2.48 -13.36 -4.69
N LEU A 56 2.03 -12.11 -4.95
CA LEU A 56 1.63 -11.63 -6.27
C LEU A 56 2.78 -11.26 -7.21
N THR A 57 4.02 -11.55 -6.83
CA THR A 57 5.20 -11.40 -7.70
C THR A 57 5.56 -12.77 -8.27
N PRO A 58 5.20 -13.12 -9.52
CA PRO A 58 5.82 -14.26 -10.17
C PRO A 58 7.32 -13.97 -10.41
N PRO A 59 8.18 -15.01 -10.41
CA PRO A 59 9.62 -14.90 -10.62
C PRO A 59 10.00 -14.32 -11.99
#